data_AF-A0A7S2SXF0-F1
#
_entry.id   AF-A0A7S2SXF0-F1
#
_cell.length_a   1.000
_cell.length_b   1.000
_cell.length_c   1.000
_cell.angle_alpha   90.00
_cell.angle_beta   90.00
_cell.angle_gamma   90.00
#
_symmetry.space_group_name_H-M   'P 1'
#
loop_
_entity.id
_entity.type
_entity.pdbx_description
1 polymer ?
#
loop_
_entity_poly.entity_id
_entity_poly.type
_entity_poly.pdbx_seq_one_letter_code
_entity_poly.pdbx_strand_id
1 'polypeptide(L)'
;EYTPLIDVADFLTSGEEQRVVKTLERLERDTGVKLRVLAQNYPETPGLAIKDFWKVDASTVVLVADPNTGNITNFNVGEDVDIQVPRNFWSKVAGKFGNKFYWQDQGADRAIINSVNAIDFCVREPESRLKCTKLSSLEEEF
;
A
#
# COMPACT_ATOMS: atom_id res chain seq x y z
N GLU A 1 -4.33 19.87 6.23
CA GLU A 1 -4.99 19.32 5.03
C GLU A 1 -5.11 17.81 5.20
N TYR A 2 -6.21 17.19 4.78
CA TYR A 2 -6.36 15.73 4.88
C TYR A 2 -5.69 15.09 3.65
N THR A 3 -4.84 14.08 3.87
CA THR A 3 -4.17 13.32 2.81
C THR A 3 -4.16 11.84 3.15
N PRO A 4 -4.39 10.92 2.19
CA PRO A 4 -4.26 9.48 2.41
C PRO A 4 -2.80 8.99 2.38
N LEU A 5 -1.83 9.87 2.10
CA LEU A 5 -0.41 9.58 2.03
C LEU A 5 0.39 10.54 2.90
N ILE A 6 1.27 10.01 3.74
CA ILE A 6 2.29 10.75 4.47
C ILE A 6 3.63 10.11 4.19
N ASP A 7 4.54 10.86 3.59
CA ASP A 7 5.92 10.45 3.36
C ASP A 7 6.87 11.32 4.18
N VAL A 8 7.25 10.82 5.36
CA VAL A 8 8.22 11.47 6.25
C VAL A 8 9.65 11.17 5.80
N ALA A 9 9.85 10.07 5.09
CA ALA A 9 11.17 9.59 4.70
C ALA A 9 11.66 10.16 3.34
N ASP A 10 10.82 10.95 2.67
CA ASP A 10 11.10 11.55 1.35
C ASP A 10 11.45 10.48 0.31
N PHE A 11 10.70 9.37 0.32
CA PHE A 11 10.87 8.28 -0.66
C PHE A 11 10.27 8.63 -2.02
N LEU A 12 9.22 9.45 -2.08
CA LEU A 12 8.48 9.79 -3.27
C LEU A 12 8.76 11.22 -3.71
N THR A 13 8.93 11.43 -5.01
CA THR A 13 8.91 12.79 -5.55
C THR A 13 7.50 13.39 -5.44
N SER A 14 7.40 14.71 -5.39
CA SER A 14 6.09 15.41 -5.37
C SER A 14 5.14 14.99 -6.50
N GLY A 15 5.67 14.66 -7.68
CA GLY A 15 4.86 14.15 -8.79
C GLY A 15 4.33 12.73 -8.56
N GLU A 16 5.10 11.89 -7.87
CA GLU A 16 4.69 10.54 -7.48
C GLU A 16 3.67 10.57 -6.35
N GLU A 17 3.90 11.39 -5.32
CA GLU A 17 2.92 11.60 -4.24
C GLU A 17 1.56 11.99 -4.81
N GLN A 18 1.51 12.96 -5.72
CA GLN A 18 0.27 13.39 -6.36
C GLN A 18 -0.41 12.26 -7.15
N ARG A 19 0.36 11.41 -7.84
CA ARG A 19 -0.19 10.26 -8.58
C ARG A 19 -0.73 9.20 -7.63
N VAL A 20 0.02 8.89 -6.57
CA VAL A 20 -0.39 7.92 -5.55
C VAL A 20 -1.65 8.41 -4.85
N VAL A 21 -1.68 9.65 -4.36
CA VAL A 21 -2.88 10.25 -3.72
C VAL A 21 -4.11 10.14 -4.61
N LYS A 22 -4.00 10.49 -5.91
CA LYS A 22 -5.12 10.33 -6.86
C LYS A 22 -5.59 8.89 -7.00
N THR A 23 -4.68 7.92 -6.99
CA THR A 23 -5.03 6.49 -7.02
C THR A 23 -5.74 6.08 -5.72
N LEU A 24 -5.23 6.50 -4.56
CA LEU A 24 -5.83 6.21 -3.25
C LEU A 24 -7.26 6.78 -3.13
N GLU A 25 -7.45 8.04 -3.54
CA GLU A 25 -8.76 8.70 -3.54
C GLU A 25 -9.75 8.04 -4.51
N ARG A 26 -9.27 7.64 -5.70
CA ARG A 26 -10.10 6.92 -6.68
C ARG A 26 -10.47 5.53 -6.19
N LEU A 27 -9.56 4.81 -5.53
CA LEU A 27 -9.85 3.52 -4.92
C LEU A 27 -10.98 3.66 -3.89
N GLU A 28 -10.83 4.59 -2.94
CA GLU A 28 -11.83 4.82 -1.89
C GLU A 28 -13.19 5.21 -2.46
N ARG A 29 -13.22 6.13 -3.44
CA ARG A 29 -14.49 6.55 -4.06
C ARG A 29 -15.20 5.41 -4.79
N ASP A 30 -14.44 4.57 -5.51
CA ASP A 30 -15.03 3.60 -6.42
C ASP A 30 -15.39 2.27 -5.71
N THR A 31 -14.70 1.92 -4.62
CA THR A 31 -14.86 0.63 -3.94
C THR A 31 -15.25 0.73 -2.47
N GLY A 32 -15.10 1.91 -1.86
CA GLY A 32 -15.28 2.11 -0.41
C GLY A 32 -14.08 1.65 0.44
N VAL A 33 -13.03 1.06 -0.16
CA VAL A 33 -11.82 0.63 0.55
C VAL A 33 -10.86 1.81 0.71
N LYS A 34 -10.45 2.05 1.96
CA LYS A 34 -9.53 3.14 2.32
C LYS A 34 -8.10 2.64 2.36
N LEU A 35 -7.32 2.87 1.31
CA LEU A 35 -5.87 2.63 1.37
C LEU A 35 -5.15 3.89 1.87
N ARG A 36 -4.30 3.73 2.88
CA ARG A 36 -3.46 4.78 3.48
C ARG A 36 -2.00 4.37 3.42
N VAL A 37 -1.13 5.32 3.09
CA VAL A 37 0.31 5.09 2.90
C VAL A 37 1.09 5.92 3.90
N LEU A 38 1.86 5.24 4.75
CA LEU A 38 2.83 5.85 5.65
C LEU A 38 4.23 5.44 5.22
N ALA A 39 4.97 6.34 4.59
CA ALA A 39 6.40 6.17 4.34
C ALA A 39 7.19 6.87 5.45
N GLN A 40 8.06 6.11 6.11
CA GLN A 40 8.75 6.53 7.32
C GLN A 40 10.11 5.85 7.45
N ASN A 41 10.92 6.31 8.39
CA ASN A 41 12.22 5.73 8.70
C ASN A 41 12.41 5.68 10.21
N TYR A 42 12.05 4.56 10.85
CA TYR A 42 12.21 4.40 12.30
C TYR A 42 13.65 4.74 12.76
N PRO A 43 13.82 5.53 13.84
CA PRO A 43 12.81 5.94 14.82
C PRO A 43 11.99 7.20 14.47
N GLU A 44 12.24 7.84 13.33
CA GLU A 44 11.47 9.01 12.88
C GLU A 44 10.11 8.57 12.33
N THR A 45 9.08 8.64 13.19
CA THR A 45 7.71 8.21 12.86
C THR A 45 6.70 9.24 13.38
N PRO A 46 5.55 9.44 12.70
CA PRO A 46 4.44 10.26 13.21
C PRO A 46 3.80 9.72 14.51
N GLY A 47 4.19 8.51 14.96
CA GLY A 47 3.61 7.84 16.11
C GLY A 47 2.19 7.32 15.85
N LEU A 48 1.52 6.88 16.93
CA LEU A 48 0.20 6.23 16.84
C LEU A 48 -0.95 7.17 16.44
N ALA A 49 -0.75 8.49 16.56
CA ALA A 49 -1.76 9.52 16.25
C ALA A 49 -2.22 9.49 14.79
N ILE A 50 -1.43 8.90 13.90
CA ILE A 50 -1.79 8.76 12.49
C ILE A 50 -3.06 7.93 12.28
N LYS A 51 -3.32 6.96 13.17
CA LYS A 51 -4.53 6.12 13.12
C LYS A 51 -5.79 6.94 13.35
N ASP A 52 -5.74 7.88 14.29
CA ASP A 52 -6.86 8.77 14.61
C ASP A 52 -7.05 9.83 13.51
N PHE A 53 -5.95 10.38 12.99
CA PHE A 53 -5.97 11.34 11.88
C PHE A 53 -6.67 10.76 10.64
N TRP A 54 -6.34 9.52 10.26
CA TRP A 54 -6.97 8.83 9.14
C TRP A 54 -8.32 8.18 9.45
N LYS A 55 -8.73 8.16 10.72
CA LYS A 55 -9.93 7.46 11.20
C LYS A 55 -9.95 6.01 10.68
N VAL A 56 -8.86 5.30 10.95
CA VAL A 56 -8.69 3.89 10.55
C VAL A 56 -9.82 3.05 11.14
N ASP A 57 -10.49 2.27 10.29
CA ASP A 57 -11.61 1.38 10.64
C ASP A 57 -11.57 0.06 9.84
N ALA A 58 -12.66 -0.71 9.88
CA ALA A 58 -12.75 -2.03 9.25
C ALA A 58 -12.56 -2.03 7.72
N SER A 59 -12.82 -0.92 7.03
CA SER A 59 -12.61 -0.80 5.58
C SER A 59 -11.25 -0.20 5.21
N THR A 60 -10.34 -0.05 6.17
CA THR A 60 -9.05 0.61 5.98
C THR A 60 -7.89 -0.37 5.87
N VAL A 61 -7.00 -0.15 4.90
CA VAL A 61 -5.68 -0.77 4.81
C VAL A 61 -4.62 0.30 5.03
N VAL A 62 -3.69 0.05 5.94
CA VAL A 62 -2.52 0.91 6.16
C VAL A 62 -1.28 0.19 5.65
N LEU A 63 -0.74 0.68 4.53
CA LEU A 63 0.58 0.33 4.02
C LEU A 63 1.61 1.18 4.76
N VAL A 64 2.50 0.52 5.50
CA VAL A 64 3.66 1.16 6.13
C VAL A 64 4.89 0.79 5.32
N ALA A 65 5.59 1.79 4.80
CA ALA A 65 6.87 1.65 4.11
C ALA A 65 7.99 2.09 5.06
N ASP A 66 8.78 1.13 5.54
CA ASP A 66 9.88 1.34 6.49
C ASP A 66 11.03 0.36 6.21
N PRO A 67 12.23 0.84 5.82
CA PRO A 67 13.35 0.01 5.43
C PRO A 67 13.92 -0.85 6.58
N ASN A 68 13.53 -0.58 7.83
CA ASN A 68 14.03 -1.28 9.01
C ASN A 68 13.24 -2.58 9.33
N THR A 69 12.20 -2.91 8.58
CA THR A 69 11.25 -4.00 8.91
C THR A 69 11.49 -5.31 8.13
N GLY A 70 12.66 -5.45 7.48
CA GLY A 70 13.03 -6.61 6.66
C GLY A 70 12.51 -6.51 5.23
N ASN A 71 11.19 -6.60 5.05
CA ASN A 71 10.52 -6.10 3.84
C ASN A 71 10.21 -4.62 4.08
N ILE A 72 10.43 -3.75 3.09
CA ILE A 72 10.12 -2.32 3.24
C ILE A 72 8.62 -2.10 3.41
N THR A 73 7.75 -2.90 2.79
CA THR A 73 6.28 -2.74 2.91
C THR A 73 5.66 -3.72 3.90
N ASN A 74 4.80 -3.19 4.77
CA ASN A 74 3.98 -3.92 5.74
C ASN A 74 2.51 -3.45 5.65
N PHE A 75 1.55 -4.33 5.94
CA PHE A 75 0.13 -4.08 5.73
C PHE A 75 -0.67 -4.36 7.01
N ASN A 76 -1.34 -3.33 7.53
CA ASN A 76 -2.38 -3.50 8.54
C ASN A 76 -3.73 -3.47 7.82
N VAL A 77 -4.50 -4.54 7.91
CA VAL A 77 -5.70 -4.76 7.08
C VAL A 77 -6.92 -4.77 8.00
N GLY A 78 -7.91 -3.93 7.69
CA GLY A 78 -9.19 -3.91 8.37
C GLY A 78 -10.04 -5.15 8.05
N GLU A 79 -10.95 -5.49 8.97
CA GLU A 79 -11.73 -6.73 8.93
C GLU A 79 -12.56 -6.90 7.66
N ASP A 80 -13.22 -5.84 7.18
CA ASP A 80 -14.05 -5.91 5.97
C ASP A 80 -13.19 -6.17 4.72
N VAL A 81 -11.94 -5.69 4.71
CA VAL A 81 -11.01 -5.90 3.59
C VAL A 81 -10.39 -7.30 3.66
N ASP A 82 -10.11 -7.82 4.86
CA ASP A 82 -9.59 -9.19 5.08
C ASP A 82 -10.59 -10.27 4.62
N ILE A 83 -11.89 -9.96 4.59
CA ILE A 83 -12.92 -10.83 4.00
C ILE A 83 -12.87 -10.80 2.46
N GLN A 84 -12.60 -9.63 1.86
CA GLN A 84 -12.65 -9.40 0.41
C GLN A 84 -11.36 -9.78 -0.33
N VAL A 85 -10.22 -9.77 0.37
CA VAL A 85 -8.90 -9.98 -0.22
C VAL A 85 -8.30 -11.26 0.37
N PRO A 86 -7.84 -12.23 -0.46
CA PRO A 86 -7.23 -13.45 0.05
C PRO A 86 -6.05 -13.16 0.98
N ARG A 87 -6.01 -13.79 2.17
CA ARG A 87 -4.97 -13.55 3.19
C ARG A 87 -3.53 -13.64 2.66
N ASN A 88 -3.27 -14.54 1.70
CA ASN A 88 -1.94 -14.74 1.11
C ASN A 88 -1.54 -13.65 0.10
N PHE A 89 -2.45 -12.76 -0.30
CA PHE A 89 -2.15 -11.65 -1.20
C PHE A 89 -1.13 -10.71 -0.59
N TRP A 90 -1.33 -10.29 0.67
CA TRP A 90 -0.49 -9.32 1.36
C TRP A 90 0.97 -9.79 1.48
N SER A 91 1.18 -11.05 1.86
CA SER A 91 2.52 -11.62 1.94
C SER A 91 3.17 -11.80 0.57
N LYS A 92 2.39 -12.03 -0.50
CA LYS A 92 2.91 -12.03 -1.88
C LYS A 92 3.32 -10.63 -2.34
N VAL A 93 2.52 -9.60 -2.06
CA VAL A 93 2.88 -8.20 -2.39
C VAL A 93 4.15 -7.78 -1.65
N ALA A 94 4.22 -8.02 -0.34
CA ALA A 94 5.42 -7.73 0.46
C ALA A 94 6.64 -8.52 -0.03
N GLY A 95 6.46 -9.81 -0.36
CA GLY A 95 7.54 -10.64 -0.87
C GLY A 95 7.99 -10.27 -2.29
N LYS A 96 7.09 -9.75 -3.13
CA LYS A 96 7.41 -9.38 -4.51
C LYS A 96 8.01 -7.97 -4.61
N PHE A 97 7.30 -6.96 -4.12
CA PHE A 97 7.70 -5.55 -4.26
C PHE A 97 8.35 -4.97 -3.00
N GLY A 98 8.06 -5.56 -1.84
CA GLY A 98 8.59 -5.08 -0.56
C GLY A 98 9.91 -5.72 -0.13
N ASN A 99 10.38 -6.78 -0.80
CA ASN A 99 11.56 -7.50 -0.31
C ASN A 99 12.84 -6.68 -0.46
N LYS A 100 13.82 -6.96 0.40
CA LYS A 100 15.09 -6.23 0.44
C LYS A 100 15.82 -6.14 -0.89
N PHE A 101 15.85 -7.22 -1.66
CA PHE A 101 16.54 -7.23 -2.94
C PHE A 101 15.84 -6.31 -3.95
N TYR A 102 14.51 -6.35 -3.99
CA TYR A 102 13.72 -5.52 -4.90
C TYR A 102 13.88 -4.04 -4.60
N TRP A 103 13.63 -3.58 -3.37
CA TRP A 103 13.63 -2.14 -3.09
C TRP A 103 15.05 -1.54 -3.08
N GLN A 104 16.08 -2.34 -2.81
CA GLN A 104 17.47 -1.88 -2.94
C GLN A 104 17.91 -1.73 -4.41
N ASP A 105 17.32 -2.51 -5.32
CA ASP A 105 17.62 -2.47 -6.75
C ASP A 105 16.76 -1.45 -7.51
N GLN A 106 15.44 -1.45 -7.24
CA GLN A 106 14.45 -0.66 -7.96
C GLN A 106 14.09 0.66 -7.28
N GLY A 107 14.41 0.81 -5.99
CA GLY A 107 14.06 1.98 -5.18
C GLY A 107 12.85 1.78 -4.27
N ALA A 108 12.82 2.55 -3.17
CA ALA A 108 11.73 2.55 -2.20
C ALA A 108 10.43 3.13 -2.79
N ASP A 109 10.56 4.14 -3.66
CA ASP A 109 9.48 4.69 -4.48
C ASP A 109 8.77 3.58 -5.27
N ARG A 110 9.52 2.75 -6.00
CA ARG A 110 8.95 1.65 -6.80
C ARG A 110 8.32 0.59 -5.93
N ALA A 111 8.92 0.26 -4.79
CA ALA A 111 8.33 -0.67 -3.83
C ALA A 111 6.95 -0.18 -3.33
N ILE A 112 6.82 1.12 -3.02
CA ILE A 112 5.55 1.72 -2.57
C ILE A 112 4.54 1.76 -3.72
N ILE A 113 4.91 2.35 -4.86
CA ILE A 113 4.02 2.56 -6.01
C ILE A 113 3.48 1.22 -6.52
N ASN A 114 4.33 0.21 -6.69
CA ASN A 114 3.89 -1.09 -7.19
C ASN A 114 3.05 -1.86 -6.17
N SER A 115 3.33 -1.68 -4.87
CA SER A 115 2.44 -2.22 -3.82
C SER A 115 1.06 -1.56 -3.85
N VAL A 116 1.00 -0.23 -4.00
CA VAL A 116 -0.28 0.51 -4.14
C VAL A 116 -1.06 0.05 -5.36
N ASN A 117 -0.41 -0.04 -6.52
CA ASN A 117 -1.06 -0.45 -7.77
C ASN A 117 -1.55 -1.91 -7.70
N ALA A 118 -0.78 -2.81 -7.08
CA ALA A 118 -1.20 -4.19 -6.86
C ALA A 118 -2.47 -4.27 -6.00
N ILE A 119 -2.56 -3.46 -4.95
CA ILE A 119 -3.74 -3.39 -4.08
C ILE A 119 -4.93 -2.79 -4.84
N ASP A 120 -4.75 -1.68 -5.56
CA ASP A 120 -5.82 -1.04 -6.37
C ASP A 120 -6.39 -2.04 -7.39
N PHE A 121 -5.52 -2.77 -8.08
CA PHE A 121 -5.91 -3.81 -9.03
C PHE A 121 -6.69 -4.94 -8.34
N CYS A 122 -6.13 -5.54 -7.28
CA CYS A 122 -6.73 -6.66 -6.56
C CYS A 122 -8.11 -6.32 -5.97
N VAL A 123 -8.27 -5.13 -5.38
CA VAL A 123 -9.54 -4.71 -4.79
C VAL A 123 -10.62 -4.49 -5.86
N ARG A 124 -10.23 -4.06 -7.06
CA ARG A 124 -11.16 -3.85 -8.19
C ARG A 124 -11.47 -5.13 -8.97
N GLU A 125 -10.68 -6.19 -8.78
CA GLU A 125 -10.98 -7.46 -9.45
C GLU A 125 -12.33 -8.01 -8.97
N PRO A 126 -13.17 -8.51 -9.90
CA PRO A 126 -14.44 -9.11 -9.55
C PRO A 126 -14.24 -10.37 -8.72
N GLU A 127 -15.21 -10.63 -7.83
CA GLU A 127 -15.20 -11.81 -6.98
C GLU A 127 -15.11 -13.10 -7.79
N SER A 128 -14.04 -13.85 -7.57
CA SER A 128 -13.80 -15.12 -8.22
C SER A 128 -12.74 -15.93 -7.47
N ARG A 129 -12.65 -17.23 -7.77
CA ARG A 129 -11.57 -18.09 -7.25
C ARG A 129 -10.16 -17.65 -7.65
N LEU A 130 -10.05 -16.75 -8.63
CA LEU A 130 -8.79 -16.25 -9.17
C LEU A 130 -8.50 -14.80 -8.75
N LYS A 131 -9.33 -14.23 -7.88
CA LYS A 131 -9.14 -12.87 -7.39
C LYS A 131 -7.75 -12.75 -6.72
N CYS A 132 -7.02 -11.71 -7.12
CA CYS A 132 -5.70 -11.33 -6.66
C CYS A 132 -4.58 -12.36 -6.90
N THR A 133 -4.72 -13.23 -7.91
CA THR A 133 -3.67 -14.22 -8.23
C THR A 133 -2.66 -13.75 -9.26
N LYS A 134 -2.96 -12.69 -10.03
CA LYS A 134 -2.17 -12.25 -11.21
C LYS A 134 -1.04 -11.27 -10.89
N LEU A 135 -0.51 -11.25 -9.67
CA LEU A 135 0.58 -10.36 -9.26
C LEU A 135 1.84 -10.43 -10.14
N SER A 136 2.11 -11.57 -10.78
CA SER A 136 3.26 -11.73 -11.67
C SER A 136 3.15 -10.93 -12.96
N SER A 137 1.96 -10.83 -13.56
CA SER A 137 1.77 -10.11 -14.83
C SER A 137 1.67 -8.59 -14.64
N LEU A 138 1.35 -8.12 -13.43
CA LEU A 138 1.16 -6.70 -13.15
C LEU A 138 2.44 -5.86 -13.22
N GLU A 139 3.62 -6.48 -13.09
CA GLU A 139 4.90 -5.76 -13.12
C GLU A 139 5.25 -5.23 -14.52
N GLU A 140 4.72 -5.83 -15.57
CA GLU A 140 4.88 -5.37 -16.96
C GLU A 140 3.85 -4.27 -17.33
N GLU A 141 2.80 -4.10 -16.52
CA GLU A 141 1.68 -3.20 -16.78
C GLU A 141 1.81 -1.84 -16.07
N PHE A 142 2.76 -1.69 -15.12
CA PHE A 142 2.92 -0.51 -14.24
C PHE A 142 4.14 0.35 -14.56
#